data_AF-Q5DBL1-F1
#
_entry.id   AF-Q5DBL1-F1
#
_cell.length_a   1.000
_cell.length_b   1.000
_cell.length_c   1.000
_cell.angle_alpha   90.00
_cell.angle_beta   90.00
_cell.angle_gamma   90.00
#
_symmetry.space_group_name_H-M   'P 1'
#
loop_
_entity.id
_entity.type
_entity.pdbx_description
1 polymer ?
#
loop_
_entity_poly.entity_id
_entity_poly.type
_entity_poly.pdbx_seq_one_letter_code
_entity_poly.pdbx_strand_id
1 'polypeptide(L)'
;MADSAELEKDAELFRRLAMEQESEGHYGSAAFYYTEAAQALLNSLEAGSKTEGLLELAWKYNNKVKELKSRTTVQNTSIPNKSKVDLSRARCLLNDAISEDEKGNISEAIELYTLAIELLLSIKRDVTDSFLLEQIKTFAKMGLDRSLVQKY
;
A
#
# COMPACT_ATOMS: atom_id res chain seq x y z
N MET A 1 34.52 11.99 2.43
CA MET A 1 34.47 10.64 3.01
C MET A 1 33.65 10.80 4.27
N ALA A 2 32.47 10.19 4.36
CA ALA A 2 31.67 10.30 5.57
C ALA A 2 32.37 9.50 6.67
N ASP A 3 32.54 10.09 7.85
CA ASP A 3 33.15 9.41 8.99
C ASP A 3 32.20 8.31 9.48
N SER A 4 32.73 7.12 9.77
CA SER A 4 31.95 5.99 10.29
C SER A 4 31.15 6.36 11.55
N ALA A 5 31.71 7.24 12.39
CA ALA A 5 31.05 7.77 13.58
C ALA A 5 29.87 8.72 13.29
N GLU A 6 29.87 9.43 12.16
CA GLU A 6 28.73 10.25 11.74
C GLU A 6 27.60 9.36 11.22
N LEU A 7 27.94 8.35 10.42
CA LEU A 7 26.98 7.38 9.91
C LEU A 7 26.31 6.56 11.02
N GLU A 8 27.04 6.25 12.10
CA GLU A 8 26.46 5.61 13.29
C GLU A 8 25.45 6.52 14.02
N LYS A 9 25.74 7.83 14.13
CA LYS A 9 24.81 8.80 14.72
C LYS A 9 23.56 8.98 13.86
N ASP A 10 23.72 9.02 12.54
CA ASP A 10 22.60 9.08 11.61
C ASP A 10 21.71 7.85 11.74
N ALA A 11 22.30 6.66 11.85
CA ALA A 11 21.55 5.43 12.10
C ALA A 11 20.75 5.48 13.41
N GLU A 12 21.32 6.05 14.48
CA GLU A 12 20.61 6.24 15.75
C GLU A 12 19.45 7.24 15.65
N LEU A 13 19.64 8.35 14.91
CA LEU A 13 18.59 9.34 14.65
C LEU A 13 17.42 8.71 13.89
N PHE A 14 17.70 8.02 12.78
CA PHE A 14 16.68 7.33 12.01
C PHE A 14 15.94 6.27 12.82
N ARG A 15 16.65 5.53 13.69
CA ARG A 15 16.02 4.58 14.61
C ARG A 15 15.01 5.25 15.56
N ARG A 16 15.37 6.41 16.13
CA ARG A 16 14.46 7.15 17.04
C ARG A 16 13.23 7.64 16.30
N LEU A 17 13.42 8.24 15.12
CA LEU A 17 12.31 8.67 14.26
C LEU A 17 11.40 7.49 13.88
N ALA A 18 11.98 6.33 13.55
CA ALA A 18 11.21 5.14 13.23
C ALA A 18 10.35 4.66 14.42
N MET A 19 10.87 4.71 15.65
CA MET A 19 10.14 4.34 16.86
C MET A 19 9.01 5.31 17.18
N GLU A 20 9.22 6.61 16.98
CA GLU A 20 8.20 7.64 17.16
C GLU A 20 7.04 7.41 16.17
N GLN A 21 7.36 7.21 14.89
CA GLN A 21 6.38 6.91 13.86
C GLN A 21 5.65 5.56 14.09
N GLU A 22 6.34 4.54 14.60
CA GLU A 22 5.74 3.27 14.99
C GLU A 22 4.73 3.47 16.14
N SER A 23 5.05 4.33 17.11
CA SER A 23 4.20 4.66 18.25
C SER A 23 2.96 5.45 17.84
N GLU A 24 3.08 6.30 16.81
CA GLU A 24 1.97 7.03 16.19
C GLU A 24 1.09 6.16 15.28
N GLY A 25 1.50 4.92 15.00
CA GLY A 25 0.80 4.01 14.09
C GLY A 25 1.11 4.22 12.60
N HIS A 26 2.09 5.08 12.28
CA HIS A 26 2.56 5.35 10.92
C HIS A 26 3.57 4.28 10.46
N TYR A 27 3.14 3.02 10.35
CA TYR A 27 4.01 1.88 10.02
C TYR A 27 4.73 2.00 8.68
N GLY A 28 4.16 2.70 7.70
CA GLY A 28 4.80 2.99 6.41
C GLY A 28 5.99 3.93 6.55
N SER A 29 5.82 5.03 7.30
CA SER A 29 6.90 5.98 7.61
C SER A 29 7.96 5.34 8.50
N ALA A 30 7.57 4.56 9.50
CA ALA A 30 8.49 3.80 10.35
C ALA A 30 9.36 2.83 9.54
N ALA A 31 8.78 2.14 8.55
CA ALA A 31 9.52 1.25 7.66
C ALA A 31 10.53 2.01 6.78
N PHE A 32 10.24 3.23 6.36
CA PHE A 32 11.19 4.08 5.64
C PHE A 32 12.39 4.44 6.52
N TYR A 33 12.14 4.96 7.72
CA TYR A 33 13.21 5.35 8.64
C TYR A 33 14.08 4.16 9.11
N TYR A 34 13.49 2.98 9.35
CA TYR A 34 14.29 1.78 9.64
C TYR A 34 15.15 1.32 8.45
N THR A 35 14.74 1.62 7.21
CA THR A 35 15.54 1.32 6.01
C THR A 35 16.75 2.24 5.93
N GLU A 36 16.55 3.54 6.14
CA GLU A 36 17.64 4.54 6.19
C GLU A 36 18.62 4.24 7.32
N ALA A 37 18.11 3.84 8.50
CA ALA A 37 18.95 3.40 9.62
C ALA A 37 19.82 2.20 9.24
N ALA A 38 19.25 1.19 8.59
CA ALA A 38 20.02 0.02 8.16
C ALA A 38 21.08 0.37 7.10
N GLN A 39 20.75 1.26 6.16
CA GLN A 39 21.68 1.71 5.14
C GLN A 39 22.84 2.51 5.74
N ALA A 40 22.57 3.40 6.70
CA ALA A 40 23.60 4.15 7.41
C ALA A 40 24.57 3.22 8.17
N LEU A 41 24.06 2.15 8.80
CA LEU A 41 24.90 1.12 9.46
C LEU A 41 25.79 0.36 8.46
N LEU A 42 25.25 0.00 7.29
CA LEU A 42 26.01 -0.67 6.23
C LEU A 42 27.09 0.25 5.66
N ASN A 43 26.75 1.52 5.41
CA ASN A 43 27.70 2.51 4.94
C ASN A 43 28.83 2.74 5.97
N SER A 44 28.51 2.71 7.28
CA SER A 44 29.50 2.83 8.35
C SER A 44 30.47 1.64 8.39
N LEU A 45 29.96 0.43 8.15
CA LEU A 45 30.80 -0.77 7.99
C LEU A 45 31.74 -0.65 6.78
N GLU A 46 31.21 -0.19 5.63
CA GLU A 46 32.03 0.04 4.43
C GLU A 46 33.07 1.14 4.62
N ALA A 47 32.77 2.15 5.45
CA ALA A 47 33.71 3.19 5.86
C ALA A 47 34.78 2.70 6.86
N GLY A 48 34.75 1.43 7.28
CA GLY A 48 35.74 0.82 8.16
C GLY A 48 35.44 0.96 9.64
N SER A 49 34.16 1.04 10.04
CA SER A 49 33.79 1.04 11.45
C SER A 49 34.31 -0.19 12.19
N LYS A 50 34.73 0.02 13.43
CA LYS A 50 35.24 -1.02 14.34
C LYS A 50 34.14 -1.61 15.22
N THR A 51 32.91 -1.11 15.10
CA THR A 51 31.78 -1.53 15.92
C THR A 51 31.31 -2.92 15.47
N GLU A 52 31.58 -3.92 16.30
CA GLU A 52 31.14 -5.30 16.07
C GLU A 52 29.61 -5.40 16.20
N GLY A 53 28.97 -6.18 15.32
CA GLY A 53 27.52 -6.42 15.35
C GLY A 53 26.66 -5.41 14.58
N LEU A 54 27.25 -4.40 13.91
CA LEU A 54 26.51 -3.47 13.02
C LEU A 54 25.76 -4.22 11.91
N LEU A 55 26.35 -5.29 11.36
CA LEU A 55 25.72 -6.10 10.32
C LEU A 55 24.45 -6.81 10.85
N GLU A 56 24.54 -7.37 12.06
CA GLU A 56 23.40 -8.01 12.71
C GLU A 56 22.31 -6.98 13.04
N LEU A 57 22.70 -5.77 13.44
CA LEU A 57 21.78 -4.67 13.71
C LEU A 57 21.06 -4.20 12.44
N ALA A 58 21.79 -4.03 11.33
CA ALA A 58 21.22 -3.70 10.02
C ALA A 58 20.26 -4.80 9.54
N TRP A 59 20.59 -6.07 9.80
CA TRP A 59 19.71 -7.20 9.50
C TRP A 59 18.44 -7.20 10.35
N LYS A 60 18.56 -6.91 11.66
CA LYS A 60 17.42 -6.72 12.58
C LYS A 60 16.48 -5.62 12.09
N TYR A 61 17.02 -4.47 11.64
CA TYR A 61 16.21 -3.39 11.08
C TYR A 61 15.54 -3.79 9.77
N ASN A 62 16.25 -4.45 8.85
CA ASN A 62 15.66 -4.96 7.63
C ASN A 62 14.51 -5.95 7.88
N ASN A 63 14.65 -6.84 8.87
CA ASN A 63 13.56 -7.73 9.26
C ASN A 63 12.39 -6.96 9.89
N LYS A 64 12.67 -5.95 10.71
CA LYS A 64 11.62 -5.10 11.27
C LYS A 64 10.90 -4.30 10.17
N VAL A 65 11.60 -3.82 9.14
CA VAL A 65 11.00 -3.22 7.94
C VAL A 65 10.10 -4.22 7.22
N LYS A 66 10.54 -5.46 7.04
CA LYS A 66 9.70 -6.51 6.42
C LYS A 66 8.45 -6.78 7.26
N GLU A 67 8.56 -6.80 8.58
CA GLU A 67 7.43 -6.98 9.49
C GLU A 67 6.49 -5.76 9.48
N LEU A 68 7.01 -4.54 9.44
CA LEU A 68 6.21 -3.32 9.37
C LEU A 68 5.51 -3.17 8.02
N LYS A 69 6.20 -3.50 6.93
CA LYS A 69 5.61 -3.55 5.59
C LYS A 69 4.58 -4.66 5.48
N SER A 70 4.82 -5.82 6.10
CA SER A 70 3.82 -6.88 6.15
C SER A 70 2.61 -6.46 7.00
N ARG A 71 2.78 -5.77 8.13
CA ARG A 71 1.66 -5.19 8.91
C ARG A 71 0.88 -4.12 8.14
N THR A 72 1.58 -3.27 7.38
CA THR A 72 0.95 -2.30 6.47
C THR A 72 0.22 -3.00 5.31
N THR A 73 0.73 -4.15 4.84
CA THR A 73 0.11 -4.97 3.79
C THR A 73 -1.02 -5.87 4.33
N VAL A 74 -0.96 -6.27 5.60
CA VAL A 74 -1.95 -7.10 6.29
C VAL A 74 -3.11 -6.22 6.78
N GLN A 75 -2.87 -4.95 7.11
CA GLN A 75 -3.94 -3.94 7.20
C GLN A 75 -4.62 -3.69 5.84
N ASN A 76 -4.03 -4.14 4.73
CA ASN A 76 -4.63 -4.05 3.40
C ASN A 76 -5.27 -5.36 2.93
N THR A 77 -5.04 -6.54 3.54
CA THR A 77 -5.51 -7.79 2.90
C THR A 77 -5.77 -8.98 3.83
N SER A 78 -7.00 -9.08 4.32
CA SER A 78 -7.66 -10.39 4.54
C SER A 78 -8.50 -10.76 3.31
N ILE A 79 -7.88 -10.66 2.14
CA ILE A 79 -8.51 -10.88 0.84
C ILE A 79 -7.64 -11.92 0.11
N PRO A 80 -8.18 -13.08 -0.30
CA PRO A 80 -7.39 -14.09 -1.01
C PRO A 80 -6.75 -13.51 -2.27
N ASN A 81 -5.56 -13.99 -2.65
CA ASN A 81 -4.73 -13.39 -3.71
C ASN A 81 -5.48 -13.20 -5.04
N LYS A 82 -6.39 -14.13 -5.36
CA LYS A 82 -7.29 -14.03 -6.52
C LYS A 82 -8.21 -12.80 -6.44
N SER A 83 -8.85 -12.60 -5.30
CA SER A 83 -9.72 -11.46 -5.03
C SER A 83 -8.98 -10.12 -5.04
N LYS A 84 -7.66 -10.06 -4.75
CA LYS A 84 -6.85 -8.83 -4.92
C LYS A 84 -6.62 -8.48 -6.39
N VAL A 85 -6.36 -9.50 -7.21
CA VAL A 85 -6.19 -9.35 -8.67
C VAL A 85 -7.52 -8.91 -9.29
N ASP A 86 -8.61 -9.57 -8.91
CA ASP A 86 -9.95 -9.22 -9.38
C ASP A 86 -10.35 -7.80 -8.95
N LEU A 87 -9.97 -7.36 -7.75
CA LEU A 87 -10.22 -6.00 -7.27
C LEU A 87 -9.42 -4.96 -8.06
N SER A 88 -8.14 -5.24 -8.33
CA SER A 88 -7.30 -4.37 -9.16
C SER A 88 -7.85 -4.25 -10.57
N ARG A 89 -8.36 -5.36 -11.13
CA ARG A 89 -9.05 -5.39 -12.42
C ARG A 89 -10.35 -4.59 -12.39
N ALA A 90 -11.17 -4.71 -11.35
CA ALA A 90 -12.40 -3.93 -11.21
C ALA A 90 -12.13 -2.42 -11.14
N ARG A 91 -11.06 -2.01 -10.45
CA ARG A 91 -10.64 -0.60 -10.42
C ARG A 91 -10.19 -0.08 -11.78
N CYS A 92 -9.47 -0.90 -12.55
CA CYS A 92 -9.07 -0.53 -13.90
C CYS A 92 -10.31 -0.32 -14.78
N LEU A 93 -11.25 -1.28 -14.76
CA LEU A 93 -12.50 -1.19 -15.51
C LEU A 93 -13.34 0.04 -15.14
N LEU A 94 -13.36 0.43 -13.86
CA LEU A 94 -14.04 1.66 -13.42
C LEU A 94 -13.39 2.93 -13.97
N ASN A 95 -12.06 3.01 -13.97
CA ASN A 95 -11.36 4.14 -14.57
C ASN A 95 -11.58 4.20 -16.08
N ASP A 96 -11.58 3.04 -16.74
CA ASP A 96 -11.88 2.96 -18.17
C ASP A 96 -13.32 3.43 -18.43
N ALA A 97 -14.29 3.00 -17.60
CA ALA A 97 -15.69 3.44 -17.69
C ALA A 97 -15.86 4.95 -17.53
N ILE A 98 -15.16 5.55 -16.56
CA ILE A 98 -15.14 7.01 -16.36
C ILE A 98 -14.55 7.70 -17.59
N SER A 99 -13.44 7.18 -18.11
CA SER A 99 -12.79 7.78 -19.28
C SER A 99 -13.67 7.71 -20.52
N GLU A 100 -14.39 6.60 -20.73
CA GLU A 100 -15.34 6.47 -21.84
C GLU A 100 -16.58 7.34 -21.65
N ASP A 101 -17.08 7.49 -20.43
CA ASP A 101 -18.18 8.40 -20.10
C ASP A 101 -17.79 9.87 -20.38
N GLU A 102 -16.58 10.28 -19.99
CA GLU A 102 -16.04 11.61 -20.28
C GLU A 102 -15.85 11.87 -21.78
N LYS A 103 -15.57 10.82 -22.56
CA LYS A 103 -15.49 10.90 -24.04
C LYS A 103 -16.87 10.95 -24.70
N GLY A 104 -17.95 10.77 -23.94
CA GLY A 104 -19.32 10.68 -24.48
C GLY A 104 -19.68 9.29 -25.02
N ASN A 105 -18.83 8.28 -24.82
CA ASN A 105 -19.06 6.90 -25.23
C ASN A 105 -19.89 6.15 -24.18
N ILE A 106 -21.11 6.64 -23.94
CA ILE A 106 -21.88 6.22 -22.76
C ILE A 106 -22.28 4.74 -22.80
N SER A 107 -22.51 4.15 -23.98
CA SER A 107 -22.80 2.71 -24.11
C SER A 107 -21.64 1.85 -23.60
N GLU A 108 -20.42 2.19 -23.98
CA GLU A 108 -19.21 1.44 -23.59
C GLU A 108 -18.88 1.68 -22.11
N ALA A 109 -19.07 2.91 -21.62
CA ALA A 109 -18.97 3.23 -20.21
C ALA A 109 -19.92 2.38 -19.34
N ILE A 110 -21.18 2.20 -19.76
CA ILE A 110 -22.17 1.39 -19.03
C ILE A 110 -21.75 -0.08 -18.97
N GLU A 111 -21.25 -0.65 -20.07
CA GLU A 111 -20.77 -2.05 -20.07
C GLU A 111 -19.58 -2.22 -19.12
N LEU A 112 -18.63 -1.28 -19.14
CA LEU A 112 -17.47 -1.27 -18.25
C LEU A 112 -17.86 -1.09 -16.78
N TYR A 113 -18.81 -0.19 -16.48
CA TYR A 113 -19.36 -0.02 -15.14
C TYR A 113 -20.04 -1.30 -14.65
N THR A 114 -20.83 -1.94 -15.50
CA THR A 114 -21.55 -3.19 -15.17
C THR A 114 -20.57 -4.31 -14.86
N LEU A 115 -19.57 -4.50 -15.73
CA LEU A 115 -18.54 -5.53 -15.54
C LEU A 115 -17.72 -5.31 -14.27
N ALA A 116 -17.37 -4.06 -13.97
CA ALA A 116 -16.65 -3.74 -12.74
C ALA A 116 -17.50 -4.02 -11.49
N ILE A 117 -18.79 -3.68 -11.50
CA ILE A 117 -19.71 -3.94 -10.40
C ILE A 117 -19.90 -5.45 -10.19
N GLU A 118 -20.08 -6.24 -11.26
CA GLU A 118 -20.19 -7.70 -11.16
C GLU A 118 -18.93 -8.33 -10.55
N LEU A 119 -17.76 -7.86 -10.95
CA LEU A 119 -16.49 -8.32 -10.39
C LEU A 119 -16.38 -7.97 -8.90
N LEU A 120 -16.74 -6.74 -8.51
CA LEU A 120 -16.78 -6.31 -7.11
C LEU A 120 -17.81 -7.09 -6.27
N LEU A 121 -18.96 -7.44 -6.84
CA LEU A 121 -19.97 -8.28 -6.19
C LEU A 121 -19.49 -9.73 -6.01
N SER A 122 -18.71 -10.25 -6.95
CA SER A 122 -18.07 -11.57 -6.81
C SER A 122 -17.07 -11.57 -5.64
N ILE A 123 -16.27 -10.50 -5.52
CA ILE A 123 -15.27 -10.32 -4.45
C ILE A 123 -15.93 -10.08 -3.09
N LYS A 124 -17.04 -9.34 -3.05
CA LYS A 124 -17.81 -9.08 -1.83
C LYS A 124 -18.25 -10.36 -1.10
N ARG A 125 -18.44 -11.48 -1.80
CA ARG A 125 -18.77 -12.77 -1.17
C ARG A 125 -17.61 -13.35 -0.37
N ASP A 126 -16.38 -13.02 -0.74
CA ASP A 126 -15.14 -13.53 -0.16
C ASP A 126 -14.44 -12.52 0.77
N VAL A 127 -14.86 -11.25 0.78
CA VAL A 127 -14.18 -10.19 1.54
C VAL A 127 -15.00 -9.70 2.74
N THR A 128 -14.40 -9.82 3.93
CA THR A 128 -14.91 -9.30 5.21
C THR A 128 -14.45 -7.86 5.52
N ASP A 129 -13.64 -7.26 4.64
CA ASP A 129 -13.10 -5.92 4.82
C ASP A 129 -14.16 -4.82 4.68
N SER A 130 -14.44 -4.11 5.78
CA SER A 130 -15.51 -3.12 5.86
C SER A 130 -15.25 -1.89 4.98
N PHE A 131 -13.98 -1.47 4.82
CA PHE A 131 -13.59 -0.34 3.99
C PHE A 131 -13.78 -0.64 2.50
N LEU A 132 -13.38 -1.84 2.06
CA LEU A 132 -13.61 -2.29 0.70
C LEU A 132 -15.12 -2.41 0.40
N LEU A 133 -15.90 -2.93 1.34
CA LEU A 133 -17.35 -3.02 1.20
C LEU A 133 -18.00 -1.64 1.02
N GLU A 134 -17.50 -0.61 1.70
CA GLU A 134 -17.99 0.77 1.57
C GLU A 134 -17.61 1.38 0.21
N GLN A 135 -16.39 1.16 -0.26
CA GLN A 135 -15.97 1.57 -1.60
C GLN A 135 -16.82 0.89 -2.68
N ILE A 136 -17.04 -0.43 -2.58
CA ILE A 136 -17.91 -1.18 -3.50
C ILE A 136 -19.32 -0.60 -3.54
N LYS A 137 -19.91 -0.27 -2.38
CA LYS A 137 -21.23 0.34 -2.30
C LYS A 137 -21.27 1.71 -2.98
N THR A 138 -20.24 2.52 -2.80
CA THR A 138 -20.14 3.85 -3.40
C THR A 138 -20.06 3.76 -4.92
N PHE A 139 -19.22 2.86 -5.44
CA PHE A 139 -19.11 2.65 -6.89
C PHE A 139 -20.36 2.03 -7.50
N ALA A 140 -20.97 1.05 -6.84
CA ALA A 140 -22.23 0.47 -7.29
C ALA A 140 -23.35 1.52 -7.36
N LYS A 141 -23.42 2.45 -6.39
CA LYS A 141 -24.35 3.58 -6.43
C LYS A 141 -24.07 4.51 -7.61
N MET A 142 -22.81 4.85 -7.85
CA MET A 142 -22.43 5.73 -8.95
C MET A 142 -22.76 5.14 -10.33
N GLY A 143 -22.45 3.87 -10.55
CA GLY A 143 -22.80 3.17 -11.79
C GLY A 143 -24.31 2.98 -11.96
N LEU A 144 -25.05 2.68 -10.88
CA LEU A 144 -26.51 2.59 -10.91
C LEU A 144 -27.17 3.93 -11.19
N ASP A 145 -26.72 5.01 -10.54
CA ASP A 145 -27.26 6.35 -10.75
C ASP A 145 -27.09 6.80 -12.21
N ARG A 146 -25.89 6.61 -12.78
CA ARG A 146 -25.62 6.88 -14.20
C ARG A 146 -26.43 6.00 -15.16
N SER A 147 -26.62 4.71 -14.82
CA SER A 147 -27.46 3.79 -15.62
C SER A 147 -28.95 4.15 -15.57
N LEU A 148 -29.44 4.65 -14.43
CA LEU A 148 -30.85 5.04 -14.24
C LEU A 148 -31.17 6.39 -14.90
N VAL A 149 -30.21 7.32 -14.96
CA VAL A 149 -30.37 8.62 -15.65
C VAL A 149 -30.69 8.45 -17.14
N GLN A 150 -30.27 7.35 -17.78
CA GLN A 150 -30.58 7.06 -19.19
C GLN A 150 -31.87 6.26 -19.43
N LYS A 151 -32.62 5.87 -18.38
CA LYS A 151 -33.92 5.18 -18.54
C LYS A 151 -35.12 6.13 -18.64
N TYR A 152 -34.89 7.44 -18.68
CA TYR A 152 -35.90 8.49 -18.88
C TYR A 152 -35.55 9.33 -20.10
#